data_AF-A0A7C9MTS9-F1
#
_entry.id   AF-A0A7C9MTS9-F1
#
_cell.length_a   1.000
_cell.length_b   1.000
_cell.length_c   1.000
_cell.angle_alpha   90.00
_cell.angle_beta   90.00
_cell.angle_gamma   90.00
#
_symmetry.space_group_name_H-M   'P 1'
#
loop_
_entity.id
_entity.type
_entity.pdbx_description
1 polymer ?
#
loop_
_entity_poly.entity_id
_entity_poly.type
_entity_poly.pdbx_seq_one_letter_code
_entity_poly.pdbx_strand_id
1 'polypeptide(L)'
;MRPVVRGDCPQDQAGQELRFAAYSHARRELIARLGEYCSYCEMHLDASLAVEHVKPKQPPGSDKVLDERALDWRNFLLACTNCNSVKGNQDLDLDTCLWPDRDNTFRALAYAEGGLVSSRSGSQQALADRLIALVGLDRMPDTAAASDRRWLNRREAWDMAVRAQGRLERSDSEDMRQQIVETAQANGFWSVWMTVFEDDADMLARLIAAFPGTCSECFDAGQSFSVVHRPGGLC
;
A
#
# COMPACT_ATOMS: atom_id res chain seq x y z
N MET A 1 -0.16 -0.11 -6.33
CA MET A 1 -0.23 -0.25 -4.87
C MET A 1 1.12 0.21 -4.38
N ARG A 2 1.20 1.00 -3.31
CA ARG A 2 2.43 1.65 -2.88
C ARG A 2 3.44 0.57 -2.50
N PRO A 3 4.60 0.49 -3.15
CA PRO A 3 5.66 -0.41 -2.68
C PRO A 3 6.21 0.16 -1.39
N VAL A 4 6.28 -0.68 -0.35
CA VAL A 4 6.68 -0.26 0.99
C VAL A 4 7.95 -0.94 1.48
N VAL A 5 8.65 -0.25 2.38
CA VAL A 5 9.83 -0.69 3.11
C VAL A 5 9.50 -0.60 4.60
N ARG A 6 9.08 -1.72 5.19
CA ARG A 6 8.88 -1.86 6.63
C ARG A 6 10.21 -1.70 7.40
N GLY A 7 11.30 -2.17 6.82
CA GLY A 7 12.62 -2.24 7.44
C GLY A 7 12.77 -3.37 8.46
N ASP A 8 13.95 -3.45 9.06
CA ASP A 8 14.27 -4.44 10.09
C ASP A 8 13.45 -4.24 11.37
N CYS A 9 13.39 -5.29 12.20
CA CYS A 9 12.72 -5.22 13.48
C CYS A 9 13.35 -4.08 14.30
N PRO A 10 12.54 -3.14 14.86
CA PRO A 10 13.07 -2.11 15.72
C PRO A 10 13.83 -2.72 16.89
N GLN A 11 14.78 -1.97 17.44
CA GLN A 11 15.62 -2.42 18.56
C GLN A 11 15.26 -1.67 19.84
N ASP A 12 15.47 -2.33 20.99
CA ASP A 12 15.41 -1.70 22.30
C ASP A 12 16.67 -0.83 22.57
N GLN A 13 16.73 -0.21 23.75
CA GLN A 13 17.86 0.62 24.16
C GLN A 13 19.19 -0.15 24.27
N ALA A 14 19.15 -1.48 24.35
CA ALA A 14 20.32 -2.35 24.38
C ALA A 14 20.72 -2.88 22.99
N GLY A 15 20.03 -2.44 21.92
CA GLY A 15 20.31 -2.86 20.54
C GLY A 15 19.75 -4.24 20.18
N GLN A 16 18.85 -4.81 20.99
CA GLN A 16 18.22 -6.10 20.71
C GLN A 16 16.90 -5.91 19.97
N GLU A 17 16.59 -6.76 18.99
CA GLU A 17 15.30 -6.74 18.30
C GLU A 17 14.14 -6.81 19.31
N LEU A 18 13.15 -5.94 19.14
CA LEU A 18 11.95 -5.93 19.98
C LEU A 18 11.23 -7.28 19.90
N ARG A 19 10.83 -7.79 21.07
CA ARG A 19 10.00 -8.98 21.20
C ARG A 19 8.59 -8.57 21.58
N PHE A 20 7.63 -8.83 20.69
CA PHE A 20 6.23 -8.49 20.93
C PHE A 20 5.54 -9.60 21.73
N ALA A 21 4.92 -9.24 22.85
CA ALA A 21 4.07 -10.17 23.62
C ALA A 21 2.77 -10.54 22.86
N ALA A 22 2.30 -9.65 21.99
CA ALA A 22 1.20 -9.87 21.08
C ALA A 22 1.47 -9.10 19.78
N TYR A 23 1.10 -9.66 18.63
CA TYR A 23 1.31 -9.02 17.33
C TYR A 23 0.70 -7.62 17.23
N SER A 24 -0.41 -7.36 17.92
CA SER A 24 -1.04 -6.04 17.98
C SER A 24 -0.12 -4.96 18.57
N HIS A 25 0.86 -5.32 19.40
CA HIS A 25 1.83 -4.40 19.96
C HIS A 25 2.83 -3.88 18.91
N ALA A 26 2.97 -4.57 17.76
CA ALA A 26 3.78 -4.08 16.64
C ALA A 26 3.12 -2.90 15.89
N ARG A 27 1.83 -2.60 16.15
CA ARG A 27 1.08 -1.57 15.41
C ARG A 27 1.77 -0.21 15.43
N ARG A 28 2.20 0.25 16.62
CA ARG A 28 2.84 1.57 16.78
C ARG A 28 4.10 1.68 15.93
N GLU A 29 4.95 0.65 16.00
CA GLU A 29 6.20 0.61 15.25
C GLU A 29 5.96 0.53 13.74
N LEU A 30 4.96 -0.24 13.31
CA LEU A 30 4.56 -0.30 11.90
C LEU A 30 4.04 1.05 11.39
N ILE A 31 3.20 1.74 12.17
CA ILE A 31 2.71 3.09 11.82
C ILE A 31 3.88 4.08 11.71
N ALA A 32 4.84 4.02 12.63
CA ALA A 32 6.03 4.87 12.55
C ALA A 32 6.86 4.64 11.27
N ARG A 33 6.87 3.41 10.74
CA ARG A 33 7.61 3.05 9.51
C ARG A 33 6.83 3.31 8.23
N LEU A 34 5.52 3.04 8.24
CA LEU A 34 4.70 2.95 7.03
C LEU A 34 3.64 4.05 6.92
N GLY A 35 3.45 4.84 7.98
CA GLY A 35 2.31 5.75 8.14
C GLY A 35 1.00 5.02 8.43
N GLU A 36 -0.08 5.78 8.62
CA GLU A 36 -1.42 5.28 8.94
C GLU A 36 -2.19 4.85 7.69
N TYR A 37 -1.51 4.13 6.80
CA TYR A 37 -2.08 3.68 5.53
C TYR A 37 -2.20 2.16 5.49
N CYS A 38 -3.30 1.67 4.96
CA CYS A 38 -3.40 0.25 4.59
C CYS A 38 -2.35 -0.08 3.54
N SER A 39 -1.47 -1.05 3.79
CA SER A 39 -0.41 -1.47 2.85
C SER A 39 -0.98 -2.04 1.54
N TYR A 40 -2.27 -2.41 1.52
CA TYR A 40 -2.94 -2.94 0.33
C TYR A 40 -3.78 -1.90 -0.42
N CYS A 41 -4.86 -1.38 0.19
CA CYS A 41 -5.73 -0.43 -0.50
C CYS A 41 -5.29 1.03 -0.37
N GLU A 42 -4.26 1.31 0.42
CA GLU A 42 -3.65 2.64 0.62
C GLU A 42 -4.54 3.70 1.26
N MET A 43 -5.77 3.33 1.63
CA MET A 43 -6.64 4.19 2.41
C MET A 43 -5.92 4.63 3.68
N HIS A 44 -5.98 5.92 3.97
CA HIS A 44 -5.57 6.47 5.27
C HIS A 44 -6.62 6.12 6.33
N LEU A 45 -6.20 5.67 7.51
CA LEU A 45 -7.10 5.30 8.61
C LEU A 45 -6.56 5.82 9.94
N ASP A 46 -7.18 6.88 10.49
CA ASP A 46 -6.89 7.41 11.83
C ASP A 46 -7.22 6.41 12.96
N ALA A 47 -8.06 5.42 12.66
CA ALA A 47 -8.49 4.40 13.62
C ALA A 47 -8.72 3.06 12.93
N SER A 48 -8.67 1.99 13.73
CA SER A 48 -8.97 0.62 13.28
C SER A 48 -8.01 0.05 12.22
N LEU A 49 -6.85 0.68 12.01
CA LEU A 49 -5.77 0.08 11.22
C LEU A 49 -5.16 -1.10 11.99
N ALA A 50 -5.23 -2.30 11.41
CA ALA A 50 -4.81 -3.54 12.05
C ALA A 50 -3.40 -3.93 11.65
N VAL A 51 -2.72 -4.66 12.53
CA VAL A 51 -1.53 -5.44 12.15
C VAL A 51 -2.04 -6.69 11.44
N GLU A 52 -1.60 -6.87 10.20
CA GLU A 52 -1.92 -8.03 9.38
C GLU A 52 -0.70 -8.91 9.17
N HIS A 53 -0.92 -10.22 9.17
CA HIS A 53 0.09 -11.22 8.88
C HIS A 53 0.14 -11.51 7.37
N VAL A 54 1.29 -11.30 6.73
CA VAL A 54 1.50 -11.64 5.30
C VAL A 54 1.15 -13.11 5.06
N LYS A 55 1.81 -14.01 5.81
CA LYS A 55 1.44 -15.43 5.95
C LYS A 55 0.63 -15.60 7.22
N PRO A 56 -0.56 -16.23 7.15
CA PRO A 56 -1.44 -16.35 8.32
C PRO A 56 -0.73 -17.08 9.46
N LYS A 57 -0.93 -16.56 10.68
CA LYS A 57 -0.47 -17.23 11.91
C LYS A 57 -1.15 -18.57 12.15
N GLN A 58 -2.34 -18.79 11.57
CA GLN A 58 -3.05 -20.06 11.62
C GLN A 58 -3.53 -20.39 10.19
N PRO A 59 -2.79 -21.24 9.46
CA PRO A 59 -3.15 -21.62 8.09
C PRO A 59 -4.51 -22.35 7.99
N PRO A 60 -5.11 -22.43 6.80
CA PRO A 60 -6.35 -23.15 6.59
C PRO A 60 -6.20 -24.62 6.99
N GLY A 61 -7.16 -25.13 7.79
CA GLY A 61 -7.13 -26.51 8.29
C GLY A 61 -6.15 -26.76 9.45
N SER A 62 -5.43 -25.74 9.94
CA SER A 62 -4.63 -25.85 11.16
C SER A 62 -5.46 -25.57 12.40
N ASP A 63 -5.35 -26.43 13.42
CA ASP A 63 -5.90 -26.20 14.76
C ASP A 63 -4.96 -25.40 15.67
N LYS A 64 -3.76 -25.07 15.18
CA LYS A 64 -2.72 -24.41 15.95
C LYS A 64 -2.24 -23.12 15.29
N VAL A 65 -1.94 -22.15 16.13
CA VAL A 65 -1.17 -20.97 15.77
C VAL A 65 0.30 -21.39 15.63
N LEU A 66 0.93 -20.94 14.54
CA LEU A 66 2.36 -21.08 14.26
C LEU A 66 3.09 -19.90 14.88
N ASP A 67 3.78 -20.13 15.99
CA ASP A 67 4.44 -19.08 16.78
C ASP A 67 5.49 -18.32 15.96
N GLU A 68 6.19 -19.02 15.06
CA GLU A 68 7.18 -18.44 14.15
C GLU A 68 6.59 -17.44 13.15
N ARG A 69 5.29 -17.52 12.88
CA ARG A 69 4.56 -16.54 12.04
C ARG A 69 3.81 -15.52 12.87
N ALA A 70 3.36 -15.90 14.06
CA ALA A 70 2.46 -15.11 14.88
C ALA A 70 3.12 -13.83 15.40
N LEU A 71 4.42 -13.89 15.72
CA LEU A 71 5.17 -12.81 16.35
C LEU A 71 6.35 -12.27 15.52
N ASP A 72 6.51 -12.75 14.28
CA ASP A 72 7.59 -12.31 13.40
C ASP A 72 7.27 -10.94 12.76
N TRP A 73 8.07 -9.94 13.11
CA TRP A 73 8.03 -8.60 12.51
C TRP A 73 8.05 -8.63 10.99
N ARG A 74 8.83 -9.55 10.41
CA ARG A 74 9.00 -9.66 8.95
C ARG A 74 7.75 -10.17 8.25
N ASN A 75 6.83 -10.76 9.03
CA ASN A 75 5.54 -11.24 8.58
C ASN A 75 4.42 -10.20 8.78
N PHE A 76 4.70 -8.97 9.24
CA PHE A 76 3.68 -7.98 9.52
C PHE A 76 3.58 -6.87 8.47
N LEU A 77 2.34 -6.44 8.22
CA LEU A 77 1.97 -5.21 7.50
C LEU A 77 0.81 -4.50 8.22
N LEU A 78 0.39 -3.35 7.70
CA LEU A 78 -0.82 -2.66 8.14
C LEU A 78 -1.95 -2.92 7.15
N ALA A 79 -3.13 -3.27 7.63
CA ALA A 79 -4.30 -3.48 6.78
C ALA A 79 -5.56 -2.88 7.38
N CYS A 80 -6.41 -2.32 6.52
CA CYS A 80 -7.78 -1.97 6.89
C CYS A 80 -8.63 -3.23 7.07
N THR A 81 -9.74 -3.11 7.79
CA THR A 81 -10.67 -4.21 8.06
C THR A 81 -11.10 -4.97 6.81
N ASN A 82 -11.35 -4.27 5.70
CA ASN A 82 -11.82 -4.91 4.47
C ASN A 82 -10.71 -5.72 3.77
N CYS A 83 -9.51 -5.16 3.60
CA CYS A 83 -8.38 -5.90 3.06
C CYS A 83 -8.05 -7.13 3.92
N ASN A 84 -8.02 -6.93 5.24
CA ASN A 84 -7.73 -7.98 6.20
C ASN A 84 -8.77 -9.11 6.16
N SER A 85 -10.05 -8.75 6.16
CA SER A 85 -11.17 -9.70 6.14
C SER A 85 -11.23 -10.49 4.83
N VAL A 86 -11.01 -9.82 3.69
CA VAL A 86 -11.02 -10.49 2.38
C VAL A 86 -9.86 -11.46 2.22
N LYS A 87 -8.66 -11.06 2.66
CA LYS A 87 -7.49 -11.94 2.68
C LYS A 87 -7.71 -13.14 3.59
N GLY A 88 -8.26 -12.92 4.77
CA GLY A 88 -8.54 -13.97 5.75
C GLY A 88 -7.29 -14.77 6.09
N ASN A 89 -7.40 -16.10 6.14
CA ASN A 89 -6.28 -16.99 6.42
C ASN A 89 -5.68 -17.64 5.17
N GLN A 90 -5.79 -17.01 3.98
CA GLN A 90 -5.18 -17.56 2.76
C GLN A 90 -3.65 -17.67 2.92
N ASP A 91 -3.12 -18.90 2.81
CA ASP A 91 -1.70 -19.21 3.03
C ASP A 91 -0.93 -19.36 1.71
N LEU A 92 -0.83 -18.27 0.94
CA LEU A 92 -0.17 -18.28 -0.37
C LEU A 92 1.35 -18.39 -0.28
N ASP A 93 1.97 -19.10 -1.21
CA ASP A 93 3.43 -19.03 -1.39
C ASP A 93 3.83 -17.61 -1.83
N LEU A 94 4.88 -17.05 -1.21
CA LEU A 94 5.29 -15.67 -1.43
C LEU A 94 5.71 -15.43 -2.88
N ASP A 95 6.21 -16.45 -3.57
CA ASP A 95 6.64 -16.35 -4.97
C ASP A 95 5.47 -16.50 -5.97
N THR A 96 4.26 -16.76 -5.47
CA THR A 96 3.04 -16.95 -6.28
C THR A 96 2.06 -15.79 -6.22
N CYS A 97 2.40 -14.71 -5.52
CA CYS A 97 1.59 -13.49 -5.42
C CYS A 97 2.54 -12.31 -5.27
N LEU A 98 2.15 -11.13 -5.77
CA LEU A 98 2.89 -9.91 -5.45
C LEU A 98 2.54 -9.41 -4.05
N TRP A 99 3.51 -8.80 -3.37
CA TRP A 99 3.35 -8.24 -2.03
C TRP A 99 3.94 -6.82 -1.97
N PRO A 100 3.24 -5.86 -1.36
CA PRO A 100 3.68 -4.47 -1.35
C PRO A 100 5.03 -4.27 -0.64
N ASP A 101 5.39 -5.11 0.32
CA ASP A 101 6.67 -5.02 1.04
C ASP A 101 7.83 -5.78 0.38
N ARG A 102 7.57 -6.48 -0.72
CA ARG A 102 8.56 -7.30 -1.44
C ARG A 102 8.74 -6.90 -2.90
N ASP A 103 7.71 -6.34 -3.51
CA ASP A 103 7.64 -6.10 -4.96
C ASP A 103 7.23 -4.66 -5.29
N ASN A 104 7.52 -4.19 -6.51
CA ASN A 104 6.96 -2.94 -7.01
C ASN A 104 5.51 -3.13 -7.50
N THR A 105 4.59 -3.39 -6.57
CA THR A 105 3.17 -3.62 -6.91
C THR A 105 2.52 -2.46 -7.68
N PHE A 106 3.04 -1.23 -7.61
CA PHE A 106 2.59 -0.12 -8.45
C PHE A 106 2.91 -0.35 -9.93
N ARG A 107 4.06 -0.94 -10.24
CA ARG A 107 4.46 -1.31 -11.61
C ARG A 107 3.54 -2.35 -12.23
N ALA A 108 3.00 -3.27 -11.43
CA ALA A 108 2.17 -4.38 -11.93
C ALA A 108 0.67 -4.07 -11.96
N LEU A 109 0.23 -2.99 -11.31
CA LEU A 109 -1.17 -2.60 -11.22
C LEU A 109 -1.46 -1.33 -12.02
N ALA A 110 -2.62 -1.27 -12.64
CA ALA A 110 -3.15 -0.09 -13.31
C ALA A 110 -4.23 0.54 -12.42
N TYR A 111 -4.23 1.87 -12.39
CA TYR A 111 -5.21 2.70 -11.70
C TYR A 111 -5.86 3.60 -12.75
N ALA A 112 -7.18 3.70 -12.71
CA ALA A 112 -7.92 4.49 -13.70
C ALA A 112 -9.06 5.28 -13.06
N GLU A 113 -9.58 6.21 -13.86
CA GLU A 113 -10.77 7.00 -13.53
C GLU A 113 -11.93 6.09 -13.07
N GLY A 114 -12.74 6.60 -12.16
CA GLY A 114 -13.77 5.80 -11.52
C GLY A 114 -13.27 4.95 -10.35
N GLY A 115 -12.00 5.09 -9.94
CA GLY A 115 -11.43 4.34 -8.81
C GLY A 115 -11.14 2.86 -9.15
N LEU A 116 -10.98 2.56 -10.43
CA LEU A 116 -10.77 1.21 -10.94
C LEU A 116 -9.33 0.75 -10.73
N VAL A 117 -9.17 -0.54 -10.45
CA VAL A 117 -7.86 -1.19 -10.35
C VAL A 117 -7.88 -2.48 -11.15
N SER A 118 -6.84 -2.69 -11.94
CA SER A 118 -6.63 -3.92 -12.72
C SER A 118 -5.15 -4.28 -12.76
N SER A 119 -4.85 -5.50 -13.19
CA SER A 119 -3.49 -5.91 -13.52
C SER A 119 -3.04 -5.22 -14.81
N ARG A 120 -1.77 -4.82 -14.91
CA ARG A 120 -1.16 -4.48 -16.20
C ARG A 120 -0.85 -5.75 -16.99
N SER A 121 -1.05 -5.69 -18.30
CA SER A 121 -0.64 -6.76 -19.21
C SER A 121 0.88 -6.96 -19.18
N GLY A 122 1.33 -8.21 -19.23
CA GLY A 122 2.75 -8.55 -19.26
C GLY A 122 3.07 -9.80 -18.45
N SER A 123 4.35 -10.07 -18.25
CA SER A 123 4.83 -11.29 -17.56
C SER A 123 4.34 -11.42 -16.11
N GLN A 124 4.02 -10.30 -15.46
CA GLN A 124 3.60 -10.24 -14.05
C GLN A 124 2.07 -10.22 -13.85
N GLN A 125 1.29 -10.27 -14.93
CA GLN A 125 -0.16 -10.13 -14.88
C GLN A 125 -0.82 -11.16 -13.95
N ALA A 126 -0.46 -12.43 -14.08
CA ALA A 126 -1.03 -13.50 -13.25
C ALA A 126 -0.72 -13.35 -11.75
N LEU A 127 0.45 -12.80 -11.39
CA LEU A 127 0.80 -12.53 -9.99
C LEU A 127 0.05 -11.30 -9.45
N ALA A 128 -0.18 -10.29 -10.31
CA ALA A 128 -0.99 -9.12 -9.98
C ALA A 128 -2.48 -9.48 -9.80
N ASP A 129 -3.04 -10.32 -10.66
CA ASP A 129 -4.42 -10.81 -10.54
C ASP A 129 -4.64 -11.55 -9.23
N ARG A 130 -3.66 -12.36 -8.80
CA ARG A 130 -3.70 -13.04 -7.50
C ARG A 130 -3.69 -12.04 -6.34
N LEU A 131 -2.89 -10.98 -6.41
CA LEU A 131 -2.90 -9.92 -5.38
C LEU A 131 -4.25 -9.20 -5.35
N ILE A 132 -4.80 -8.84 -6.52
CA ILE A 132 -6.13 -8.20 -6.60
C ILE A 132 -7.19 -9.10 -5.96
N ALA A 133 -7.21 -10.39 -6.30
CA ALA A 133 -8.14 -11.36 -5.76
C ALA A 133 -7.95 -11.58 -4.24
N LEU A 134 -6.69 -11.65 -3.79
CA LEU A 134 -6.32 -11.89 -2.38
C LEU A 134 -6.98 -10.88 -1.45
N VAL A 135 -6.97 -9.59 -1.82
CA VAL A 135 -7.56 -8.52 -0.99
C VAL A 135 -8.87 -7.96 -1.57
N GLY A 136 -9.36 -8.52 -2.68
CA GLY A 136 -10.55 -8.06 -3.40
C GLY A 136 -10.48 -6.58 -3.75
N LEU A 137 -9.38 -6.15 -4.38
CA LEU A 137 -9.07 -4.74 -4.61
C LEU A 137 -9.94 -4.10 -5.71
N ASP A 138 -10.49 -4.94 -6.59
CA ASP A 138 -11.36 -4.66 -7.74
C ASP A 138 -12.85 -4.70 -7.40
N ARG A 139 -13.22 -5.02 -6.15
CA ARG A 139 -14.62 -5.10 -5.73
C ARG A 139 -15.28 -3.72 -5.77
N MET A 140 -16.42 -3.64 -6.43
CA MET A 140 -17.27 -2.43 -6.52
C MET A 140 -18.68 -2.75 -5.99
N PRO A 141 -18.84 -2.96 -4.67
CA PRO A 141 -20.15 -3.28 -4.12
C PRO A 141 -21.04 -2.04 -4.16
N ASP A 142 -21.92 -1.98 -5.16
CA ASP A 142 -22.87 -0.87 -5.36
C ASP A 142 -24.25 -1.25 -4.80
N THR A 143 -24.33 -1.35 -3.46
CA THR A 143 -25.58 -1.64 -2.77
C THR A 143 -25.68 -0.82 -1.48
N ALA A 144 -26.90 -0.47 -1.05
CA ALA A 144 -27.12 0.30 0.17
C ALA A 144 -26.61 -0.40 1.46
N ALA A 145 -26.44 -1.73 1.44
CA ALA A 145 -25.93 -2.51 2.56
C ALA A 145 -24.40 -2.66 2.55
N ALA A 146 -23.71 -2.19 1.51
CA ALA A 146 -22.27 -2.36 1.37
C ALA A 146 -21.53 -1.50 2.41
N SER A 147 -20.81 -2.16 3.32
CA SER A 147 -19.87 -1.50 4.24
C SER A 147 -18.49 -1.27 3.61
N ASP A 148 -18.15 -2.01 2.56
CA ASP A 148 -16.89 -1.86 1.86
C ASP A 148 -16.92 -0.67 0.90
N ARG A 149 -16.41 0.46 1.37
CA ARG A 149 -16.32 1.72 0.61
C ARG A 149 -14.99 1.93 -0.11
N ARG A 150 -14.08 0.95 -0.15
CA ARG A 150 -12.73 1.14 -0.70
C ARG A 150 -12.74 1.67 -2.13
N TRP A 151 -13.61 1.14 -2.99
CA TRP A 151 -13.75 1.61 -4.37
C TRP A 151 -14.23 3.07 -4.46
N LEU A 152 -15.32 3.42 -3.77
CA LEU A 152 -15.86 4.78 -3.75
C LEU A 152 -14.84 5.79 -3.22
N ASN A 153 -14.14 5.46 -2.14
CA ASN A 153 -13.14 6.35 -1.55
C ASN A 153 -11.93 6.51 -2.50
N ARG A 154 -11.54 5.46 -3.22
CA ARG A 154 -10.49 5.56 -4.26
C ARG A 154 -10.94 6.45 -5.42
N ARG A 155 -12.20 6.33 -5.86
CA ARG A 155 -12.78 7.20 -6.89
C ARG A 155 -12.77 8.67 -6.44
N GLU A 156 -13.21 8.94 -5.22
CA GLU A 156 -13.21 10.29 -4.65
C GLU A 156 -11.77 10.87 -4.60
N ALA A 157 -10.78 10.06 -4.23
CA ALA A 157 -9.37 10.44 -4.28
C ALA A 157 -8.89 10.75 -5.70
N TRP A 158 -9.34 9.98 -6.71
CA TRP A 158 -9.04 10.25 -8.13
C TRP A 158 -9.61 11.60 -8.57
N ASP A 159 -10.88 11.85 -8.27
CA ASP A 159 -11.53 13.11 -8.62
C ASP A 159 -10.84 14.30 -7.92
N MET A 160 -10.37 14.11 -6.70
CA MET A 160 -9.58 15.10 -5.97
C MET A 160 -8.24 15.36 -6.64
N ALA A 161 -7.50 14.30 -7.00
CA ALA A 161 -6.21 14.41 -7.65
C ALA A 161 -6.29 15.13 -9.01
N VAL A 162 -7.28 14.80 -9.84
CA VAL A 162 -7.50 15.50 -11.14
C VAL A 162 -7.82 16.98 -10.93
N ARG A 163 -8.70 17.31 -9.97
CA ARG A 163 -8.98 18.71 -9.64
C ARG A 163 -7.75 19.45 -9.14
N ALA A 164 -6.89 18.77 -8.39
CA ALA A 164 -5.65 19.32 -7.84
C ALA A 164 -4.63 19.59 -8.95
N GLN A 165 -4.43 18.64 -9.87
CA GLN A 165 -3.58 18.81 -11.07
C GLN A 165 -4.06 20.00 -11.91
N GLY A 166 -5.35 20.09 -12.21
CA GLY A 166 -5.88 21.24 -12.96
C GLY A 166 -5.75 22.58 -12.22
N ARG A 167 -5.70 22.60 -10.87
CA ARG A 167 -5.38 23.81 -10.11
C ARG A 167 -3.92 24.18 -10.23
N LEU A 168 -3.03 23.20 -10.17
CA LEU A 168 -1.59 23.38 -10.33
C LEU A 168 -1.26 23.96 -11.72
N GLU A 169 -1.85 23.42 -12.79
CA GLU A 169 -1.67 23.92 -14.16
C GLU A 169 -2.06 25.40 -14.34
N ARG A 170 -3.09 25.86 -13.60
CA ARG A 170 -3.54 27.25 -13.64
C ARG A 170 -2.70 28.18 -12.77
N SER A 171 -2.07 27.65 -11.72
CA SER A 171 -1.32 28.41 -10.74
C SER A 171 -0.30 27.50 -10.06
N ASP A 172 0.86 27.36 -10.70
CA ASP A 172 1.96 26.58 -10.16
C ASP A 172 2.76 27.42 -9.16
N SER A 173 2.69 27.01 -7.89
CA SER A 173 3.49 27.59 -6.81
C SER A 173 3.92 26.50 -5.84
N GLU A 174 5.02 26.74 -5.13
CA GLU A 174 5.50 25.83 -4.08
C GLU A 174 4.42 25.53 -3.04
N ASP A 175 3.66 26.54 -2.62
CA ASP A 175 2.55 26.36 -1.67
C ASP A 175 1.43 25.47 -2.24
N MET A 176 1.12 25.59 -3.54
CA MET A 176 0.14 24.72 -4.19
C MET A 176 0.64 23.28 -4.24
N ARG A 177 1.89 23.06 -4.66
CA ARG A 177 2.51 21.73 -4.68
C ARG A 177 2.52 21.10 -3.28
N GLN A 178 2.90 21.86 -2.27
CA GLN A 178 2.87 21.42 -0.87
C GLN A 178 1.45 21.09 -0.39
N GLN A 179 0.46 21.91 -0.71
CA GLN A 179 -0.93 21.65 -0.36
C GLN A 179 -1.47 20.36 -1.01
N ILE A 180 -1.04 20.06 -2.24
CA ILE A 180 -1.39 18.82 -2.94
C ILE A 180 -0.82 17.62 -2.19
N VAL A 181 0.43 17.69 -1.73
CA VAL A 181 1.07 16.64 -0.93
C VAL A 181 0.31 16.39 0.37
N GLU A 182 -0.02 17.45 1.11
CA GLU A 182 -0.79 17.34 2.36
C GLU A 182 -2.18 16.74 2.11
N THR A 183 -2.82 17.12 1.00
CA THR A 183 -4.10 16.54 0.59
C THR A 183 -3.94 15.05 0.29
N ALA A 184 -2.89 14.65 -0.42
CA ALA A 184 -2.61 13.26 -0.72
C ALA A 184 -2.39 12.44 0.57
N GLN A 185 -1.59 12.95 1.51
CA GLN A 185 -1.35 12.29 2.80
C GLN A 185 -2.65 12.12 3.60
N ALA A 186 -3.47 13.16 3.70
CA ALA A 186 -4.73 13.08 4.45
C ALA A 186 -5.75 12.08 3.87
N ASN A 187 -5.74 11.89 2.54
CA ASN A 187 -6.66 10.95 1.87
C ASN A 187 -6.11 9.53 1.78
N GLY A 188 -4.79 9.37 1.68
CA GLY A 188 -4.16 8.13 1.24
C GLY A 188 -4.32 7.93 -0.27
N PHE A 189 -4.42 6.67 -0.71
CA PHE A 189 -4.52 6.28 -2.13
C PHE A 189 -3.32 6.78 -2.96
N TRP A 190 -2.12 6.65 -2.41
CA TRP A 190 -0.87 7.08 -3.02
C TRP A 190 -0.74 6.71 -4.51
N SER A 191 -1.15 5.51 -4.91
CA SER A 191 -1.06 5.10 -6.32
C SER A 191 -1.92 5.96 -7.25
N VAL A 192 -3.06 6.46 -6.77
CA VAL A 192 -3.91 7.38 -7.54
C VAL A 192 -3.18 8.69 -7.81
N TRP A 193 -2.59 9.29 -6.77
CA TRP A 193 -1.84 10.54 -6.91
C TRP A 193 -0.64 10.37 -7.83
N MET A 194 0.11 9.28 -7.69
CA MET A 194 1.23 8.98 -8.58
C MET A 194 0.81 8.76 -10.04
N THR A 195 -0.36 8.16 -10.28
CA THR A 195 -0.88 7.99 -11.64
C THR A 195 -1.36 9.31 -12.23
N VAL A 196 -2.09 10.13 -11.49
CA VAL A 196 -2.60 11.42 -12.01
C VAL A 196 -1.46 12.39 -12.31
N PHE A 197 -0.43 12.42 -11.48
CA PHE A 197 0.74 13.30 -11.65
C PHE A 197 1.90 12.63 -12.41
N GLU A 198 1.66 11.59 -13.21
CA GLU A 198 2.73 10.82 -13.87
C GLU A 198 3.64 11.65 -14.81
N ASP A 199 3.12 12.76 -15.33
CA ASP A 199 3.86 13.69 -16.20
C ASP A 199 4.58 14.82 -15.44
N ASP A 200 4.42 14.93 -14.12
CA ASP A 200 5.06 15.97 -13.27
C ASP A 200 6.11 15.34 -12.34
N ALA A 201 7.36 15.30 -12.80
CA ALA A 201 8.47 14.68 -12.07
C ALA A 201 8.71 15.28 -10.68
N ASP A 202 8.43 16.57 -10.46
CA ASP A 202 8.58 17.20 -9.16
C ASP A 202 7.46 16.75 -8.20
N MET A 203 6.22 16.66 -8.68
CA MET A 203 5.14 16.08 -7.90
C MET A 203 5.38 14.61 -7.57
N LEU A 204 5.91 13.81 -8.51
CA LEU A 204 6.29 12.42 -8.23
C LEU A 204 7.36 12.34 -7.12
N ALA A 205 8.40 13.18 -7.18
CA ALA A 205 9.43 13.26 -6.15
C ALA A 205 8.83 13.56 -4.77
N ARG A 206 7.95 14.57 -4.70
CA ARG A 206 7.27 14.99 -3.47
C ARG A 206 6.38 13.88 -2.90
N LEU A 207 5.59 13.22 -3.74
CA LEU A 207 4.69 12.14 -3.33
C LEU A 207 5.45 10.89 -2.87
N ILE A 208 6.58 10.55 -3.50
CA ILE A 208 7.46 9.45 -3.06
C ILE A 208 8.04 9.77 -1.67
N ALA A 209 8.53 10.98 -1.47
CA ALA A 209 9.16 11.40 -0.21
C ALA A 209 8.17 11.58 0.95
N ALA A 210 6.97 12.08 0.68
CA ALA A 210 5.99 12.45 1.71
C ALA A 210 5.33 11.25 2.40
N PHE A 211 5.30 10.09 1.76
CA PHE A 211 4.63 8.91 2.28
C PHE A 211 5.66 7.99 2.98
N PRO A 212 5.65 7.88 4.33
CA PRO A 212 6.68 7.14 5.06
C PRO A 212 6.77 5.68 4.62
N GLY A 213 8.00 5.20 4.49
CA GLY A 213 8.27 3.83 4.09
C GLY A 213 7.97 3.52 2.63
N THR A 214 7.78 4.51 1.75
CA THR A 214 7.72 4.25 0.30
C THR A 214 9.08 3.75 -0.19
N CYS A 215 9.11 2.70 -1.01
CA CYS A 215 10.34 2.17 -1.58
C CYS A 215 10.84 3.09 -2.70
N SER A 216 11.82 3.94 -2.42
CA SER A 216 12.39 4.87 -3.41
C SER A 216 13.11 4.15 -4.55
N GLU A 217 13.71 2.98 -4.28
CA GLU A 217 14.39 2.15 -5.30
C GLU A 217 13.46 1.60 -6.38
N CYS A 218 12.14 1.72 -6.18
CA CYS A 218 11.13 1.39 -7.18
C CYS A 218 10.94 2.48 -8.25
N PHE A 219 11.65 3.62 -8.14
CA PHE A 219 11.51 4.78 -9.03
C PHE A 219 12.90 5.32 -9.42
N ASP A 220 13.18 5.45 -10.72
CA ASP A 220 14.47 5.97 -11.20
C ASP A 220 14.45 7.50 -11.20
N ALA A 221 15.06 8.11 -10.18
CA ALA A 221 15.19 9.57 -10.06
C ALA A 221 15.98 10.21 -11.22
N GLY A 222 16.85 9.46 -11.91
CA GLY A 222 17.57 9.91 -13.10
C GLY A 222 16.73 9.90 -14.37
N GLN A 223 15.56 9.25 -14.34
CA GLN A 223 14.62 9.13 -15.45
C GLN A 223 13.23 9.62 -15.06
N SER A 224 13.14 10.82 -14.49
CA SER A 224 11.87 11.46 -14.11
C SER A 224 10.98 10.58 -13.22
N PHE A 225 11.58 9.80 -12.31
CA PHE A 225 10.89 8.85 -11.43
C PHE A 225 10.12 7.76 -12.17
N SER A 226 10.64 7.33 -13.34
CA SER A 226 10.08 6.19 -14.06
C SER A 226 10.00 4.96 -13.17
N VAL A 227 8.91 4.21 -13.30
CA VAL A 227 8.63 3.05 -12.46
C VAL A 227 9.51 1.87 -12.88
N VAL A 228 10.40 1.43 -11.99
CA VAL A 228 11.36 0.34 -12.27
C VAL A 228 11.08 -0.91 -11.45
N HIS A 229 11.74 -2.00 -11.78
CA HIS A 229 11.65 -3.25 -11.02
C HIS A 229 12.24 -3.07 -9.62
N ARG A 230 11.60 -3.63 -8.58
CA ARG A 230 12.16 -3.57 -7.22
C ARG A 230 13.35 -4.52 -7.09
N PRO A 231 14.53 -4.06 -6.63
CA PRO A 231 15.66 -4.95 -6.40
C PRO A 231 15.31 -6.15 -5.51
N GLY A 232 15.52 -7.36 -6.04
CA GLY A 232 15.21 -8.62 -5.35
C GLY A 232 13.72 -9.01 -5.30
N GLY A 233 12.83 -8.20 -5.86
CA GLY A 233 11.40 -8.49 -5.98
C GLY A 233 11.03 -9.23 -7.27
N LEU A 234 9.76 -9.57 -7.41
CA LEU A 234 9.18 -10.18 -8.60
C LEU A 234 8.82 -9.13 -9.66
N CYS A 235 8.44 -7.91 -9.25
CA CYS A 235 8.06 -6.85 -10.18
C CYS A 235 8.63 -5.47 -9.86
#